data_AF-A0A662XFC6-F1
#
_entry.id   AF-A0A662XFC6-F1
#
_cell.length_a   1.000
_cell.length_b   1.000
_cell.length_c   1.000
_cell.angle_alpha   90.00
_cell.angle_beta   90.00
_cell.angle_gamma   90.00
#
_symmetry.space_group_name_H-M   'P 1'
#
loop_
_entity.id
_entity.type
_entity.pdbx_description
1 polymer ?
#
loop_
_entity_poly.entity_id
_entity_poly.type
_entity_poly.pdbx_seq_one_letter_code
_entity_poly.pdbx_strand_id
1 'polypeptide(L)'
;MGKKAKKTGAKAAALAEEDAAVNSPKEDAGPDQEPPTDAAEGEGISKEQRRRTSEKIDHLLESRPDAEDLEQRNVLTAHGGVAPQLQGVQKQLQRKMSADELSHRLEARPDVQELRDLSIVRGVDGVAPSLQATQEKLQRQLNSDKVNQHLTNRPSVEELRSHGGAKHQLERQLKADQIARQLRKRPSVSELEEKGILDGTTSERARYALALKAASRIAADNLISADEKARLKDLILSDNVKIVAALESYELDEDIEEMLDTLYRVAKVST
;
A
#
# COMPACT_ATOMS: atom_id res chain seq x y z
N MET A 1 -20.09 -34.75 26.25
CA MET A 1 -20.13 -35.72 25.13
C MET A 1 -19.02 -35.34 24.15
N GLY A 2 -17.88 -36.01 23.99
CA GLY A 2 -17.49 -37.35 24.38
C GLY A 2 -17.43 -38.30 23.19
N LYS A 3 -16.52 -38.07 22.21
CA LYS A 3 -15.88 -39.15 21.43
C LYS A 3 -14.42 -38.81 21.13
N LYS A 4 -13.55 -39.55 21.83
CA LYS A 4 -12.11 -39.75 21.58
C LYS A 4 -11.94 -41.02 20.74
N ALA A 5 -10.89 -41.11 19.92
CA ALA A 5 -10.12 -42.32 19.62
C ALA A 5 -8.83 -41.91 18.87
N LYS A 6 -7.66 -41.98 19.52
CA LYS A 6 -6.64 -43.07 19.46
C LYS A 6 -5.93 -43.11 18.08
N LYS A 7 -4.69 -42.64 17.91
CA LYS A 7 -3.39 -43.04 18.52
C LYS A 7 -2.99 -44.47 18.17
N THR A 8 -2.06 -44.63 17.24
CA THR A 8 -0.95 -45.61 17.32
C THR A 8 0.25 -45.01 16.59
N GLY A 9 1.30 -44.74 17.34
CA GLY A 9 2.63 -44.56 16.78
C GLY A 9 3.32 -45.91 16.63
N ALA A 10 4.33 -45.95 15.77
CA ALA A 10 5.44 -46.87 15.89
C ALA A 10 6.72 -46.03 15.75
N LYS A 11 7.55 -46.12 16.79
CA LYS A 11 8.85 -45.49 16.96
C LYS A 11 9.82 -46.67 17.16
N ALA A 12 10.84 -46.78 16.30
CA ALA A 12 12.11 -47.50 16.52
C ALA A 12 13.00 -47.16 15.30
N ALA A 13 14.10 -46.42 15.41
CA ALA A 13 15.34 -46.65 16.15
C ALA A 13 16.29 -47.66 15.46
N ALA A 14 17.53 -47.18 15.31
CA ALA A 14 18.81 -47.90 15.28
C ALA A 14 19.56 -48.01 13.93
N LEU A 15 20.71 -47.31 13.92
CA LEU A 15 22.06 -47.72 13.50
C LEU A 15 22.24 -48.43 12.13
N ALA A 16 23.08 -47.86 11.27
CA ALA A 16 24.49 -48.24 11.14
C ALA A 16 25.14 -47.49 9.97
N GLU A 17 26.32 -46.92 10.22
CA GLU A 17 27.36 -46.73 9.20
C GLU A 17 27.65 -48.08 8.54
N GLU A 18 27.83 -48.11 7.22
CA GLU A 18 28.96 -48.84 6.63
C GLU A 18 29.13 -48.46 5.16
N ASP A 19 30.32 -47.96 4.86
CA ASP A 19 30.92 -47.91 3.54
C ASP A 19 30.88 -49.30 2.89
N ALA A 20 30.24 -49.42 1.73
CA ALA A 20 30.34 -50.59 0.88
C ALA A 20 31.07 -50.22 -0.41
N ALA A 21 32.39 -50.13 -0.30
CA ALA A 21 33.30 -50.34 -1.41
C ALA A 21 33.10 -51.78 -1.94
N VAL A 22 32.47 -51.95 -3.10
CA VAL A 22 32.48 -53.23 -3.81
C VAL A 22 33.83 -53.36 -4.51
N ASN A 23 34.75 -53.88 -3.71
CA ASN A 23 36.02 -54.45 -4.10
C ASN A 23 35.78 -55.75 -4.87
N SER A 24 36.48 -55.89 -5.99
CA SER A 24 36.54 -57.06 -6.85
C SER A 24 36.98 -58.32 -6.09
N PRO A 25 36.37 -59.49 -6.33
CA PRO A 25 37.00 -60.76 -6.07
C PRO A 25 37.79 -61.21 -7.30
N LYS A 26 39.11 -61.32 -7.09
CA LYS A 26 40.05 -62.01 -7.97
C LYS A 26 40.22 -63.42 -7.40
N GLU A 27 39.69 -64.43 -8.08
CA GLU A 27 40.07 -65.84 -7.96
C GLU A 27 40.60 -66.20 -9.35
N ASP A 28 41.91 -66.18 -9.61
CA ASP A 28 42.96 -67.19 -9.35
C ASP A 28 42.66 -68.63 -9.78
N ALA A 29 43.25 -68.96 -10.94
CA ALA A 29 43.90 -70.20 -11.36
C ALA A 29 43.15 -71.56 -11.34
N GLY A 30 42.81 -72.01 -12.55
CA GLY A 30 42.63 -73.41 -12.97
C GLY A 30 42.82 -73.52 -14.50
N PRO A 31 43.33 -74.65 -15.04
CA PRO A 31 44.55 -74.70 -15.85
C PRO A 31 44.38 -74.45 -17.35
N ASP A 32 45.52 -74.18 -18.00
CA ASP A 32 45.73 -74.13 -19.45
C ASP A 32 44.84 -75.10 -20.24
N GLN A 33 43.95 -74.52 -21.05
CA GLN A 33 43.52 -75.15 -22.30
C GLN A 33 43.84 -74.18 -23.43
N GLU A 34 44.84 -74.57 -24.22
CA GLU A 34 45.08 -74.02 -25.56
C GLU A 34 43.77 -73.96 -26.34
N PRO A 35 43.54 -72.93 -27.17
CA PRO A 35 42.34 -72.85 -27.99
C PRO A 35 42.30 -74.06 -28.93
N PRO A 36 41.22 -74.86 -28.94
CA PRO A 36 41.07 -75.92 -29.93
C PRO A 36 40.94 -75.26 -31.30
N THR A 37 42.01 -75.39 -32.07
CA THR A 37 41.96 -75.38 -33.51
C THR A 37 41.09 -76.55 -33.93
N ASP A 38 39.81 -76.31 -34.22
CA ASP A 38 39.12 -77.13 -35.19
C ASP A 38 37.96 -76.36 -35.82
N ALA A 39 37.96 -76.45 -37.14
CA ALA A 39 36.92 -75.98 -38.02
C ALA A 39 35.61 -76.70 -37.69
N ALA A 40 34.61 -75.93 -37.27
CA ALA A 40 33.22 -76.38 -37.20
C ALA A 40 32.30 -75.24 -37.67
N GLU A 41 32.15 -75.19 -38.99
CA GLU A 41 30.90 -74.94 -39.71
C GLU A 41 29.94 -73.90 -39.10
N GLY A 42 30.16 -72.63 -39.46
CA GLY A 42 29.08 -71.66 -39.48
C GLY A 42 28.06 -72.07 -40.53
N GLU A 43 26.88 -72.51 -40.11
CA GLU A 43 25.72 -72.68 -40.97
C GLU A 43 25.52 -71.39 -41.79
N GLY A 44 25.81 -71.50 -43.08
CA GLY A 44 25.82 -70.37 -43.99
C GLY A 44 24.41 -69.79 -44.10
N ILE A 45 24.20 -68.61 -43.50
CA ILE A 45 23.09 -67.71 -43.85
C ILE A 45 22.96 -67.75 -45.37
N SER A 46 21.84 -68.26 -45.87
CA SER A 46 21.68 -68.49 -47.31
C SER A 46 21.98 -67.19 -48.07
N LYS A 47 22.62 -67.29 -49.23
CA LYS A 47 23.02 -66.12 -50.04
C LYS A 47 21.85 -65.16 -50.28
N GLU A 48 20.65 -65.71 -50.39
CA GLU A 48 19.39 -64.97 -50.52
C GLU A 48 18.96 -64.26 -49.22
N GLN A 49 19.13 -64.88 -48.05
CA GLN A 49 18.94 -64.19 -46.77
C GLN A 49 19.94 -63.04 -46.59
N ARG A 50 21.22 -63.23 -46.97
CA ARG A 50 22.22 -62.15 -46.97
C ARG A 50 21.82 -60.98 -47.88
N ARG A 51 21.29 -61.29 -49.07
CA ARG A 51 20.78 -60.29 -50.02
C ARG A 51 19.59 -59.51 -49.47
N ARG A 52 18.62 -60.20 -48.87
CA ARG A 52 17.46 -59.55 -48.23
C ARG A 52 17.85 -58.71 -47.01
N THR A 53 18.87 -59.13 -46.25
CA THR A 53 19.37 -58.33 -45.13
C THR A 53 20.15 -57.11 -45.61
N SER A 54 20.93 -57.22 -46.70
CA SER A 54 21.65 -56.06 -47.25
C SER A 54 20.68 -55.02 -47.79
N GLU A 55 19.67 -55.42 -48.57
CA GLU A 55 18.65 -54.50 -49.10
C GLU A 55 17.89 -53.75 -47.98
N LYS A 56 17.61 -54.43 -46.85
CA LYS A 56 16.99 -53.80 -45.68
C LYS A 56 17.93 -52.83 -44.97
N ILE A 57 19.22 -53.17 -44.84
CA ILE A 57 20.21 -52.30 -44.23
C ILE A 57 20.41 -51.05 -45.10
N ASP A 58 20.50 -51.21 -46.42
CA ASP A 58 20.66 -50.09 -47.36
C ASP A 58 19.49 -49.11 -47.24
N HIS A 59 18.24 -49.61 -47.21
CA HIS A 59 17.06 -48.78 -46.97
C HIS A 59 17.07 -48.07 -45.59
N LEU A 60 17.56 -48.74 -44.53
CA LEU A 60 17.68 -48.13 -43.20
C LEU A 60 18.80 -47.08 -43.13
N LEU A 61 19.85 -47.22 -43.94
CA LEU A 61 20.92 -46.24 -44.05
C LEU A 61 20.49 -45.02 -44.87
N GLU A 62 19.68 -45.19 -45.92
CA GLU A 62 19.09 -44.09 -46.70
C GLU A 62 18.14 -43.23 -45.86
N SER A 63 17.42 -43.85 -44.93
CA SER A 63 16.50 -43.16 -44.01
C SER A 63 17.14 -42.74 -42.69
N ARG A 64 18.47 -42.87 -42.57
CA ARG A 64 19.19 -42.51 -41.35
C ARG A 64 19.20 -40.98 -41.19
N PRO A 65 18.71 -40.44 -40.05
CA PRO A 65 18.80 -39.02 -39.76
C PRO A 65 20.26 -38.57 -39.58
N ASP A 66 20.52 -37.31 -39.90
CA ASP A 66 21.84 -36.72 -39.75
C ASP A 66 22.28 -36.65 -38.29
N ALA A 67 23.59 -36.58 -38.04
CA ALA A 67 24.13 -36.49 -36.70
C ALA A 67 23.62 -35.23 -35.97
N GLU A 68 23.51 -34.11 -36.68
CA GLU A 68 22.95 -32.85 -36.15
C GLU A 68 21.48 -33.01 -35.73
N ASP A 69 20.66 -33.73 -36.51
CA ASP A 69 19.26 -34.00 -36.17
C ASP A 69 19.13 -34.84 -34.90
N LEU A 70 20.06 -35.78 -34.70
CA LEU A 70 20.11 -36.62 -33.51
C LEU A 70 20.57 -35.84 -32.27
N GLU A 71 21.45 -34.85 -32.42
CA GLU A 71 21.85 -33.93 -31.35
C GLU A 71 20.70 -33.01 -30.96
N GLN A 72 19.99 -32.41 -31.93
CA GLN A 72 18.82 -31.57 -31.68
C GLN A 72 17.70 -32.34 -30.95
N ARG A 73 17.55 -33.63 -31.26
CA ARG A 73 16.63 -34.54 -30.57
C ARG A 73 17.16 -35.05 -29.22
N ASN A 74 18.33 -34.59 -28.78
CA ASN A 74 19.01 -35.04 -27.55
C ASN A 74 19.27 -36.55 -27.49
N VAL A 75 19.36 -37.21 -28.65
CA VAL A 75 19.71 -38.64 -28.76
C VAL A 75 21.22 -38.81 -28.71
N LEU A 76 21.95 -37.94 -29.40
CA LEU A 76 23.39 -37.80 -29.24
C LEU A 76 23.67 -36.73 -28.18
N THR A 77 24.39 -37.11 -27.12
CA THR A 77 24.84 -36.19 -26.07
C THR A 77 26.15 -35.47 -26.44
N ALA A 78 26.65 -35.68 -27.66
CA ALA A 78 27.95 -35.23 -28.12
C ALA A 78 27.90 -33.81 -28.72
N HIS A 79 27.29 -32.85 -28.03
CA HIS A 79 27.44 -31.44 -28.37
C HIS A 79 28.91 -31.01 -28.27
N GLY A 80 29.56 -30.81 -29.42
CA GLY A 80 30.85 -30.12 -29.55
C GLY A 80 32.07 -30.84 -28.97
N GLY A 81 32.65 -31.77 -29.73
CA GLY A 81 34.05 -32.20 -29.56
C GLY A 81 34.45 -32.85 -28.24
N VAL A 82 33.52 -33.09 -27.31
CA VAL A 82 33.80 -33.73 -26.03
C VAL A 82 33.94 -35.23 -26.21
N ALA A 83 35.05 -35.78 -25.72
CA ALA A 83 35.33 -37.21 -25.77
C ALA A 83 34.19 -38.04 -25.15
N PRO A 84 33.80 -39.19 -25.73
CA PRO A 84 32.68 -40.00 -25.26
C PRO A 84 32.73 -40.36 -23.78
N GLN A 85 33.93 -40.61 -23.24
CA GLN A 85 34.15 -40.94 -21.83
C GLN A 85 33.85 -39.78 -20.87
N LEU A 86 33.98 -38.52 -21.32
CA LEU A 86 33.79 -37.32 -20.49
C LEU A 86 32.36 -36.78 -20.52
N GLN A 87 31.51 -37.23 -21.45
CA GLN A 87 30.14 -36.71 -21.60
C GLN A 87 29.30 -36.90 -20.32
N GLY A 88 29.50 -38.02 -19.61
CA GLY A 88 28.84 -38.26 -18.33
C GLY A 88 29.24 -37.24 -17.25
N VAL A 89 30.55 -36.99 -17.12
CA VAL A 89 31.10 -36.01 -16.18
C VAL A 89 30.69 -34.59 -16.55
N GLN A 90 30.71 -34.25 -17.84
CA GLN A 90 30.26 -32.96 -18.37
C GLN A 90 28.80 -32.70 -18.01
N LYS A 91 27.91 -33.68 -18.25
CA LYS A 91 26.49 -33.57 -17.90
C LYS A 91 26.27 -33.44 -16.39
N GLN A 92 27.06 -34.16 -15.59
CA GLN A 92 27.02 -34.05 -14.14
C GLN A 92 27.48 -32.66 -13.65
N LEU A 93 28.55 -32.13 -14.24
CA LEU A 93 29.02 -30.78 -13.93
C LEU A 93 27.98 -29.73 -14.34
N GLN A 94 27.42 -29.83 -15.55
CA GLN A 94 26.38 -28.92 -16.03
C GLN A 94 25.16 -28.95 -15.09
N ARG A 95 24.75 -30.14 -14.62
CA ARG A 95 23.69 -30.28 -13.61
C ARG A 95 24.05 -29.56 -12.31
N LYS A 96 25.26 -29.76 -11.79
CA LYS A 96 25.72 -29.09 -10.56
C LYS A 96 25.75 -27.57 -10.73
N MET A 97 26.34 -27.07 -11.83
CA MET A 97 26.35 -25.64 -12.14
C MET A 97 24.93 -25.06 -12.22
N SER A 98 24.01 -25.74 -12.92
CA SER A 98 22.62 -25.30 -12.99
C SER A 98 21.91 -25.35 -11.64
N ALA A 99 22.26 -26.31 -10.78
CA ALA A 99 21.71 -26.43 -9.44
C ALA A 99 22.21 -25.31 -8.52
N ASP A 100 23.50 -24.98 -8.60
CA ASP A 100 24.10 -23.88 -7.84
C ASP A 100 23.53 -22.53 -8.29
N GLU A 101 23.38 -22.33 -9.61
CA GLU A 101 22.73 -21.13 -10.17
C GLU A 101 21.27 -21.00 -9.72
N LEU A 102 20.53 -22.12 -9.71
CA LEU A 102 19.17 -22.15 -9.19
C LEU A 102 19.13 -21.86 -7.68
N SER A 103 20.06 -22.42 -6.89
CA SER A 103 20.15 -22.15 -5.45
C SER A 103 20.33 -20.66 -5.18
N HIS A 104 21.30 -20.04 -5.86
CA HIS A 104 21.54 -18.61 -5.72
C HIS A 104 20.32 -17.76 -6.14
N ARG A 105 19.63 -18.13 -7.22
CA ARG A 105 18.39 -17.44 -7.65
C ARG A 105 17.23 -17.62 -6.68
N LEU A 106 17.15 -18.76 -6.01
CA LEU A 106 16.13 -19.04 -5.00
C LEU A 106 16.39 -18.27 -3.70
N GLU A 107 17.66 -18.07 -3.33
CA GLU A 107 18.04 -17.22 -2.19
C GLU A 107 17.69 -15.75 -2.43
N ALA A 108 17.92 -15.24 -3.65
CA ALA A 108 17.56 -13.88 -4.04
C ALA A 108 16.09 -13.73 -4.51
N ARG A 109 15.21 -14.68 -4.17
CA ARG A 109 13.83 -14.68 -4.64
C ARG A 109 13.03 -13.55 -3.96
N PRO A 110 12.46 -12.60 -4.72
CA PRO A 110 11.65 -11.52 -4.17
C PRO A 110 10.32 -12.04 -3.62
N ASP A 111 9.78 -11.34 -2.62
CA ASP A 111 8.48 -11.67 -2.06
C ASP A 111 7.34 -11.27 -3.02
N VAL A 112 6.20 -11.93 -2.90
CA VAL A 112 5.02 -11.65 -3.72
C VAL A 112 4.55 -10.21 -3.51
N GLN A 113 4.71 -9.66 -2.31
CA GLN A 113 4.35 -8.28 -2.02
C GLN A 113 5.28 -7.29 -2.74
N GLU A 114 6.58 -7.53 -2.75
CA GLU A 114 7.55 -6.72 -3.51
C GLU A 114 7.23 -6.73 -5.02
N LEU A 115 6.82 -7.89 -5.54
CA LEU A 115 6.39 -8.01 -6.94
C LEU A 115 5.09 -7.25 -7.25
N ARG A 116 4.21 -7.04 -6.26
CA ARG A 116 3.02 -6.17 -6.42
C ARG A 116 3.38 -4.71 -6.39
N ASP A 117 4.29 -4.32 -5.51
CA ASP A 117 4.77 -2.94 -5.41
C ASP A 117 5.46 -2.52 -6.72
N LEU A 118 6.22 -3.43 -7.33
CA LEU A 118 6.80 -3.26 -8.67
C LEU A 118 5.78 -3.40 -9.82
N SER A 119 4.49 -3.61 -9.52
CA SER A 119 3.40 -3.77 -10.49
C SER A 119 3.60 -4.91 -11.50
N ILE A 120 4.41 -5.92 -11.15
CA ILE A 120 4.65 -7.14 -11.93
C ILE A 120 3.48 -8.10 -11.73
N VAL A 121 3.07 -8.30 -10.47
CA VAL A 121 1.86 -9.06 -10.13
C VAL A 121 0.74 -8.08 -9.83
N ARG A 122 -0.28 -8.03 -10.70
CA ARG A 122 -1.42 -7.10 -10.58
C ARG A 122 -2.69 -7.70 -9.98
N GLY A 123 -2.56 -8.85 -9.32
CA GLY A 123 -3.67 -9.60 -8.74
C GLY A 123 -3.90 -9.21 -7.29
N VAL A 124 -5.17 -9.06 -6.90
CA VAL A 124 -5.56 -8.93 -5.50
C VAL A 124 -5.52 -10.32 -4.86
N ASP A 125 -5.09 -10.41 -3.60
CA ASP A 125 -5.14 -11.65 -2.83
C ASP A 125 -6.54 -12.27 -2.88
N GLY A 126 -6.62 -13.50 -3.38
CA GLY A 126 -7.88 -14.27 -3.48
C GLY A 126 -8.45 -14.46 -4.89
N VAL A 127 -7.85 -13.86 -5.93
CA VAL A 127 -8.24 -14.12 -7.32
C VAL A 127 -7.34 -15.20 -7.94
N ALA A 128 -7.95 -16.19 -8.60
CA ALA A 128 -7.22 -17.25 -9.28
C ALA A 128 -6.35 -16.69 -10.42
N PRO A 129 -5.16 -17.26 -10.71
CA PRO A 129 -4.27 -16.78 -11.78
C PRO A 129 -4.94 -16.70 -13.15
N SER A 130 -5.87 -17.61 -13.46
CA SER A 130 -6.62 -17.62 -14.71
C SER A 130 -7.59 -16.44 -14.85
N LEU A 131 -8.08 -15.89 -13.74
CA LEU A 131 -9.06 -14.79 -13.73
C LEU A 131 -8.42 -13.41 -13.66
N GLN A 132 -7.14 -13.33 -13.27
CA GLN A 132 -6.43 -12.06 -13.08
C GLN A 132 -6.50 -11.15 -14.32
N ALA A 133 -6.32 -11.71 -15.52
CA ALA A 133 -6.41 -10.96 -16.77
C ALA A 133 -7.82 -10.39 -17.01
N THR A 134 -8.86 -11.18 -16.72
CA THR A 134 -10.26 -10.76 -16.87
C THR A 134 -10.64 -9.70 -15.84
N GLN A 135 -10.17 -9.85 -14.60
CA GLN A 135 -10.36 -8.90 -13.51
C GLN A 135 -9.71 -7.55 -13.86
N GLU A 136 -8.46 -7.55 -14.34
CA GLU A 136 -7.77 -6.30 -14.70
C GLU A 136 -8.50 -5.59 -15.84
N LYS A 137 -8.97 -6.34 -16.84
CA LYS A 137 -9.77 -5.78 -17.94
C LYS A 137 -11.05 -5.13 -17.42
N LEU A 138 -11.77 -5.81 -16.53
CA LEU A 138 -12.97 -5.27 -15.90
C LEU A 138 -12.67 -4.04 -15.05
N GLN A 139 -11.61 -4.07 -14.24
CA GLN A 139 -11.20 -2.95 -13.39
C GLN A 139 -10.86 -1.72 -14.23
N ARG A 140 -10.17 -1.89 -15.36
CA ARG A 140 -9.89 -0.81 -16.30
C ARG A 140 -11.17 -0.24 -16.90
N GLN A 141 -12.12 -1.08 -17.30
CA GLN A 141 -13.42 -0.64 -17.81
C GLN A 141 -14.21 0.14 -16.75
N LEU A 142 -14.33 -0.38 -15.54
CA LEU A 142 -15.00 0.30 -14.43
C LEU A 142 -14.35 1.65 -14.09
N ASN A 143 -13.02 1.71 -14.09
CA ASN A 143 -12.31 2.96 -13.86
C ASN A 143 -12.53 3.95 -15.02
N SER A 144 -12.54 3.46 -16.26
CA SER A 144 -12.87 4.29 -17.43
C SER A 144 -14.28 4.85 -17.33
N ASP A 145 -15.27 4.03 -16.95
CA ASP A 145 -16.66 4.45 -16.83
C ASP A 145 -16.85 5.47 -15.71
N LYS A 146 -16.20 5.24 -14.56
CA LYS A 146 -16.19 6.21 -13.44
C LYS A 146 -15.57 7.53 -13.86
N VAL A 147 -14.40 7.50 -14.50
CA VAL A 147 -13.73 8.71 -14.98
C VAL A 147 -14.61 9.42 -16.00
N ASN A 148 -15.21 8.70 -16.94
CA ASN A 148 -16.15 9.26 -17.91
C ASN A 148 -17.33 9.94 -17.21
N GLN A 149 -17.96 9.30 -16.21
CA GLN A 149 -19.05 9.88 -15.44
C GLN A 149 -18.63 11.17 -14.69
N HIS A 150 -17.43 11.19 -14.12
CA HIS A 150 -16.89 12.38 -13.47
C HIS A 150 -16.59 13.50 -14.47
N LEU A 151 -16.15 13.15 -15.68
CA LEU A 151 -15.89 14.12 -16.74
C LEU A 151 -17.17 14.67 -17.36
N THR A 152 -18.23 13.85 -17.50
CA THR A 152 -19.54 14.34 -17.99
C THR A 152 -20.18 15.28 -16.99
N ASN A 153 -20.03 15.01 -15.69
CA ASN A 153 -20.54 15.83 -14.60
C ASN A 153 -19.54 16.92 -14.17
N ARG A 154 -18.55 17.23 -15.01
CA ARG A 154 -17.53 18.22 -14.67
C ARG A 154 -18.18 19.61 -14.66
N PRO A 155 -18.13 20.34 -13.53
CA PRO A 155 -18.73 21.67 -13.45
C PRO A 155 -18.04 22.62 -14.43
N SER A 156 -18.83 23.53 -15.00
CA SER A 156 -18.32 24.54 -15.90
C SER A 156 -17.44 25.55 -15.14
N VAL A 157 -16.59 26.28 -15.87
CA VAL A 157 -15.73 27.30 -15.27
C VAL A 157 -16.56 28.40 -14.57
N GLU A 158 -17.77 28.67 -15.07
CA GLU A 158 -18.69 29.65 -14.48
C GLU A 158 -19.32 29.14 -13.18
N GLU A 159 -19.74 27.87 -13.14
CA GLU A 159 -20.22 27.20 -11.92
C GLU A 159 -19.13 27.11 -10.84
N LEU A 160 -17.89 26.86 -11.23
CA LEU A 160 -16.73 26.88 -10.33
C LEU A 160 -16.45 28.28 -9.75
N ARG A 161 -16.69 29.34 -10.52
CA ARG A 161 -16.56 30.72 -10.05
C ARG A 161 -17.69 31.11 -9.11
N SER A 162 -18.93 30.74 -9.43
CA SER A 162 -20.10 31.03 -8.59
C SER A 162 -20.07 30.27 -7.26
N HIS A 163 -19.61 29.02 -7.27
CA HIS A 163 -19.37 28.24 -6.04
C HIS A 163 -18.14 28.70 -5.23
N GLY A 164 -17.50 29.81 -5.60
CA GLY A 164 -16.42 30.39 -4.80
C GLY A 164 -15.13 29.57 -4.86
N GLY A 165 -14.79 29.00 -6.01
CA GLY A 165 -13.56 28.22 -6.19
C GLY A 165 -12.29 28.97 -5.78
N ALA A 166 -11.17 28.23 -5.73
CA ALA A 166 -9.87 28.62 -5.16
C ALA A 166 -9.41 30.08 -5.36
N LYS A 167 -9.76 30.71 -6.49
CA LYS A 167 -9.49 32.13 -6.77
C LYS A 167 -10.16 33.08 -5.76
N HIS A 168 -11.43 32.87 -5.42
CA HIS A 168 -12.14 33.70 -4.45
C HIS A 168 -11.67 33.46 -3.02
N GLN A 169 -11.22 32.24 -2.71
CA GLN A 169 -10.66 31.91 -1.39
C GLN A 169 -9.29 32.58 -1.20
N LEU A 170 -8.42 32.53 -2.20
CA LEU A 170 -7.14 33.24 -2.19
C LEU A 170 -7.34 34.77 -2.14
N GLU A 171 -8.26 35.31 -2.94
CA GLU A 171 -8.59 36.73 -2.92
C GLU A 171 -9.12 37.18 -1.55
N ARG A 172 -9.95 36.35 -0.90
CA ARG A 172 -10.45 36.61 0.46
C ARG A 172 -9.31 36.60 1.48
N GLN A 173 -8.38 35.66 1.38
CA GLN A 173 -7.19 35.61 2.26
C GLN A 173 -6.29 36.83 2.08
N LEU A 174 -6.01 37.22 0.83
CA LEU A 174 -5.21 38.41 0.54
C LEU A 174 -5.87 39.69 1.05
N LYS A 175 -7.20 39.82 0.88
CA LYS A 175 -7.96 40.94 1.44
C LYS A 175 -7.95 40.92 2.97
N ALA A 176 -8.09 39.75 3.60
CA ALA A 176 -8.00 39.61 5.06
C ALA A 176 -6.62 40.03 5.59
N ASP A 177 -5.55 39.62 4.92
CA ASP A 177 -4.18 40.02 5.28
C ASP A 177 -3.95 41.53 5.10
N GLN A 178 -4.50 42.13 4.04
CA GLN A 178 -4.44 43.57 3.84
C GLN A 178 -5.17 44.32 4.96
N ILE A 179 -6.38 43.87 5.32
CA ILE A 179 -7.15 44.43 6.44
C ILE A 179 -6.35 44.28 7.74
N ALA A 180 -5.76 43.11 8.01
CA ALA A 180 -4.97 42.89 9.21
C ALA A 180 -3.76 43.84 9.29
N ARG A 181 -3.08 44.11 8.17
CA ARG A 181 -1.98 45.09 8.10
C ARG A 181 -2.47 46.51 8.37
N GLN A 182 -3.64 46.88 7.86
CA GLN A 182 -4.23 48.21 8.10
C GLN A 182 -4.67 48.36 9.57
N LEU A 183 -5.26 47.33 10.16
CA LEU A 183 -5.66 47.32 11.57
C LEU A 183 -4.45 47.43 12.51
N ARG A 184 -3.31 46.81 12.16
CA ARG A 184 -2.05 46.97 12.93
C ARG A 184 -1.50 48.40 12.92
N LYS A 185 -1.80 49.18 11.89
CA LYS A 185 -1.36 50.58 11.76
C LYS A 185 -2.41 51.58 12.29
N ARG A 186 -3.52 51.09 12.83
CA ARG A 186 -4.56 51.95 13.36
C ARG A 186 -4.07 52.62 14.65
N PRO A 187 -4.20 53.95 14.79
CA PRO A 187 -3.90 54.62 16.05
C PRO A 187 -4.77 54.04 17.16
N SER A 188 -4.17 53.88 18.35
CA SER A 188 -4.90 53.40 19.54
C SER A 188 -6.00 54.39 19.94
N VAL A 189 -6.98 53.91 20.71
CA VAL A 189 -8.11 54.76 21.16
C VAL A 189 -7.58 55.94 21.98
N SER A 190 -6.59 55.70 22.84
CA SER A 190 -5.91 56.74 23.63
C SER A 190 -5.21 57.80 22.76
N GLU A 191 -4.54 57.40 21.67
CA GLU A 191 -3.93 58.34 20.72
C GLU A 191 -4.96 59.20 19.96
N LEU A 192 -6.19 58.69 19.79
CA LEU A 192 -7.28 59.42 19.14
C LEU A 192 -7.96 60.41 20.11
N GLU A 193 -8.02 60.07 21.39
CA GLU A 193 -8.45 60.97 22.48
C GLU A 193 -7.44 62.11 22.68
N GLU A 194 -6.13 61.80 22.69
CA GLU A 194 -5.05 62.81 22.79
C GLU A 194 -5.05 63.79 21.59
N LYS A 195 -5.43 63.30 20.41
CA LYS A 195 -5.60 64.13 19.20
C LYS A 195 -6.93 64.89 19.16
N GLY A 196 -7.79 64.77 20.17
CA GLY A 196 -9.08 65.47 20.26
C GLY A 196 -10.08 65.04 19.18
N ILE A 197 -9.93 63.84 18.61
CA ILE A 197 -10.84 63.29 17.59
C ILE A 197 -11.99 62.53 18.27
N LEU A 198 -11.74 61.99 19.46
CA LEU A 198 -12.74 61.33 20.29
C LEU A 198 -13.04 62.20 21.51
N ASP A 199 -14.29 62.61 21.66
CA ASP A 199 -14.80 63.23 22.89
C ASP A 199 -15.23 62.12 23.87
N GLY A 200 -15.19 62.38 25.19
CA GLY A 200 -15.57 61.43 26.25
C GLY A 200 -16.99 60.82 26.13
N THR A 201 -17.85 61.39 25.27
CA THR A 201 -19.16 60.81 24.88
C THR A 201 -19.02 59.46 24.15
N THR A 202 -17.87 59.19 23.54
CA THR A 202 -17.55 57.90 22.94
C THR A 202 -17.29 56.83 23.99
N SER A 203 -16.77 57.22 25.16
CA SER A 203 -16.65 56.35 26.33
C SER A 203 -18.03 56.01 26.91
N GLU A 204 -18.94 56.98 27.02
CA GLU A 204 -20.33 56.71 27.42
C GLU A 204 -21.06 55.76 26.47
N ARG A 205 -20.90 55.95 25.15
CA ARG A 205 -21.46 55.02 24.15
C ARG A 205 -20.81 53.64 24.22
N ALA A 206 -19.52 53.56 24.53
CA ALA A 206 -18.82 52.30 24.71
C ALA A 206 -19.30 51.55 25.97
N ARG A 207 -19.48 52.26 27.09
CA ARG A 207 -20.08 51.74 28.34
C ARG A 207 -21.47 51.19 28.11
N TYR A 208 -22.33 51.95 27.42
CA TYR A 208 -23.68 51.51 27.08
C TYR A 208 -23.68 50.27 26.16
N ALA A 209 -22.81 50.24 25.15
CA ALA A 209 -22.65 49.09 24.27
C ALA A 209 -22.13 47.84 25.01
N LEU A 210 -21.18 48.03 25.93
CA LEU A 210 -20.64 46.97 26.77
C LEU A 210 -21.72 46.39 27.69
N ALA A 211 -22.51 47.26 28.35
CA ALA A 211 -23.63 46.87 29.20
C ALA A 211 -24.70 46.08 28.44
N LEU A 212 -25.07 46.53 27.23
CA LEU A 212 -26.02 45.80 26.37
C LEU A 212 -25.48 44.45 25.87
N LYS A 213 -24.18 44.37 25.59
CA LYS A 213 -23.51 43.12 25.20
C LYS A 213 -23.47 42.14 26.37
N ALA A 214 -23.16 42.63 27.57
CA ALA A 214 -23.21 41.86 28.82
C ALA A 214 -24.62 41.34 29.10
N ALA A 215 -25.64 42.20 29.07
CA ALA A 215 -27.05 41.81 29.22
C ALA A 215 -27.50 40.79 28.15
N SER A 216 -26.97 40.88 26.93
CA SER A 216 -27.25 39.91 25.87
C SER A 216 -26.57 38.56 26.09
N ARG A 217 -25.36 38.55 26.67
CA ARG A 217 -24.62 37.34 27.03
C ARG A 217 -25.30 36.60 28.19
N ILE A 218 -25.66 37.30 29.27
CA ILE A 218 -26.36 36.70 30.42
C ILE A 218 -27.70 36.06 29.99
N ALA A 219 -28.41 36.69 29.06
CA ALA A 219 -29.64 36.13 28.49
C ALA A 219 -29.39 34.94 27.55
N ALA A 220 -28.27 34.90 26.83
CA ALA A 220 -27.89 33.76 25.98
C ALA A 220 -27.53 32.53 26.82
N ASP A 221 -26.96 32.76 28.00
CA ASP A 221 -26.61 31.73 28.98
C ASP A 221 -27.82 31.27 29.83
N ASN A 222 -29.04 31.69 29.48
CA ASN A 222 -30.32 31.38 30.17
C ASN A 222 -30.36 31.74 31.67
N LEU A 223 -29.52 32.68 32.10
CA LEU A 223 -29.48 33.13 33.50
C LEU A 223 -30.64 34.08 33.84
N ILE A 224 -31.18 34.79 32.85
CA ILE A 224 -32.22 35.84 32.99
C ILE A 224 -33.35 35.60 31.97
N SER A 225 -34.60 35.84 32.36
CA SER A 225 -35.79 35.75 31.48
C SER A 225 -35.86 36.91 30.47
N ALA A 226 -36.63 36.76 29.39
CA ALA A 226 -36.81 37.82 28.38
C ALA A 226 -37.38 39.13 28.97
N ASP A 227 -38.27 39.03 29.95
CA ASP A 227 -38.87 40.18 30.64
C ASP A 227 -37.88 40.89 31.56
N GLU A 228 -37.07 40.13 32.30
CA GLU A 228 -36.01 40.65 33.17
C GLU A 228 -34.89 41.31 32.33
N LYS A 229 -34.60 40.77 31.14
CA LYS A 229 -33.69 41.39 30.17
C LYS A 229 -34.22 42.73 29.67
N ALA A 230 -35.52 42.85 29.41
CA ALA A 230 -36.12 44.12 28.97
C ALA A 230 -35.98 45.19 30.06
N ARG A 231 -36.28 44.83 31.32
CA ARG A 231 -36.10 45.73 32.47
C ARG A 231 -34.64 46.12 32.67
N LEU A 232 -33.71 45.17 32.55
CA LEU A 232 -32.28 45.46 32.65
C LEU A 232 -31.85 46.46 31.55
N LYS A 233 -32.37 46.33 30.33
CA LYS A 233 -32.11 47.32 29.26
C LYS A 233 -32.65 48.70 29.59
N ASP A 234 -33.86 48.80 30.13
CA ASP A 234 -34.44 50.08 30.56
C ASP A 234 -33.63 50.71 31.71
N LEU A 235 -33.08 49.86 32.57
CA LEU A 235 -32.23 50.28 33.68
C LEU A 235 -30.84 50.75 33.23
N ILE A 236 -30.31 50.16 32.15
CA ILE A 236 -29.10 50.62 31.46
C ILE A 236 -29.38 51.97 30.75
N LEU A 237 -30.56 52.14 30.16
CA LEU A 237 -30.98 53.39 29.49
C LEU A 237 -31.24 54.55 30.47
N SER A 238 -31.51 54.25 31.74
CA SER A 238 -31.78 55.24 32.79
C SER A 238 -30.57 55.50 33.70
N ASP A 239 -29.38 55.06 33.30
CA ASP A 239 -28.11 55.24 34.02
C ASP A 239 -28.20 54.90 35.51
N ASN A 240 -28.75 53.73 35.83
CA ASN A 240 -28.86 53.32 37.21
C ASN A 240 -27.49 53.24 37.90
N VAL A 241 -27.38 53.86 39.07
CA VAL A 241 -26.16 53.98 39.87
C VAL A 241 -25.41 52.64 40.04
N LYS A 242 -26.13 51.52 40.20
CA LYS A 242 -25.51 50.20 40.39
C LYS A 242 -24.89 49.64 39.11
N ILE A 243 -25.49 49.93 37.96
CA ILE A 243 -25.02 49.49 36.65
C ILE A 243 -23.79 50.31 36.26
N VAL A 244 -23.86 51.63 36.46
CA VAL A 244 -22.73 52.53 36.19
C VAL A 244 -21.53 52.17 37.07
N ALA A 245 -21.74 51.95 38.38
CA ALA A 245 -20.65 51.54 39.28
C ALA A 245 -20.00 50.20 38.89
N ALA A 246 -20.79 49.24 38.41
CA ALA A 246 -20.27 47.95 37.93
C ALA A 246 -19.48 48.07 36.62
N LEU A 247 -19.83 49.04 35.76
CA LEU A 247 -19.08 49.31 34.53
C LEU A 247 -17.78 50.07 34.83
N GLU A 248 -17.80 50.98 35.81
CA GLU A 248 -16.60 51.71 36.25
C GLU A 248 -15.59 50.79 36.94
N SER A 249 -16.04 49.82 37.76
CA SER A 249 -15.14 48.81 38.32
C SER A 249 -14.55 47.89 37.25
N TYR A 250 -15.35 47.53 36.24
CA TYR A 250 -14.88 46.76 35.10
C TYR A 250 -13.79 47.49 34.29
N GLU A 251 -13.89 48.81 34.13
CA GLU A 251 -12.88 49.60 33.43
C GLU A 251 -11.53 49.63 34.16
N LEU A 252 -11.53 49.48 35.48
CA LEU A 252 -10.31 49.49 36.30
C LEU A 252 -9.65 48.12 36.38
N ASP A 253 -10.44 47.07 36.61
CA ASP A 253 -9.93 45.75 36.97
C ASP A 253 -10.06 44.71 35.83
N GLU A 254 -10.73 45.05 34.72
CA GLU A 254 -11.03 44.19 33.57
C GLU A 254 -11.74 42.86 33.92
N ASP A 255 -12.33 42.76 35.12
CA ASP A 255 -13.00 41.56 35.60
C ASP A 255 -14.43 41.43 35.02
N ILE A 256 -14.55 40.61 33.98
CA ILE A 256 -15.82 40.35 33.31
C ILE A 256 -16.82 39.63 34.25
N GLU A 257 -16.35 38.78 35.16
CA GLU A 257 -17.22 37.95 35.99
C GLU A 257 -17.94 38.78 37.06
N GLU A 258 -17.23 39.70 37.70
CA GLU A 258 -17.80 40.62 38.69
C GLU A 258 -18.83 41.59 38.08
N MET A 259 -18.56 42.09 36.88
CA MET A 259 -19.51 42.90 36.12
C MET A 259 -20.78 42.12 35.77
N LEU A 260 -20.65 40.85 35.37
CA LEU A 260 -21.82 40.03 35.00
C LEU A 260 -22.65 39.64 36.23
N ASP A 261 -22.02 39.33 37.38
CA ASP A 261 -22.72 38.99 38.62
C ASP A 261 -23.50 40.17 39.19
N THR A 262 -22.91 41.37 39.18
CA THR A 262 -23.59 42.60 39.61
C THR A 262 -24.79 42.93 38.72
N LEU A 263 -24.65 42.83 37.39
CA LEU A 263 -25.76 43.00 36.44
C LEU A 263 -26.86 41.94 36.62
N TYR A 264 -26.47 40.69 36.86
CA TYR A 264 -27.41 39.60 37.15
C TYR A 264 -28.19 39.83 38.45
N ARG A 265 -27.49 40.27 39.51
CA ARG A 265 -28.12 40.62 40.78
C ARG A 265 -29.09 41.79 40.64
N VAL A 266 -28.74 42.81 39.86
CA VAL A 266 -29.62 43.95 39.58
C VAL A 266 -30.86 43.52 38.78
N ALA A 267 -30.71 42.61 37.82
CA ALA A 267 -31.82 42.06 37.05
C ALA A 267 -32.80 41.24 37.92
N LYS A 268 -32.29 40.45 38.88
CA LYS A 268 -33.12 39.62 39.78
C LYS A 268 -33.72 40.37 40.97
N VAL A 269 -33.01 41.35 41.54
CA VAL A 269 -33.49 42.14 42.69
C VAL A 269 -34.63 43.10 42.29
N SER A 270 -34.80 43.39 40.99
CA SER A 270 -35.88 44.24 40.48
C SER A 270 -37.20 43.46 40.26
N THR A 271 -37.43 42.41 41.05
CA THR A 271 -38.65 41.59 41.11
C THR A 271 -39.49 41.90 42.34
#